data_AF-A0A7S4SKI5-F1
#
_entry.id   AF-A0A7S4SKI5-F1
#
_cell.length_a   1.000
_cell.length_b   1.000
_cell.length_c   1.000
_cell.angle_alpha   90.00
_cell.angle_beta   90.00
_cell.angle_gamma   90.00
#
_symmetry.space_group_name_H-M   'P 1'
#
loop_
_entity.id
_entity.type
_entity.pdbx_description
1 polymer ?
#
loop_
_entity_poly.entity_id
_entity_poly.type
_entity_poly.pdbx_seq_one_letter_code
_entity_poly.pdbx_strand_id
1 'polypeptide(L)'
;YLYPLRKSWPWFFIAESGWSIDLSADGKTLAISAIKNHGVNGEESGHVRVYSWDDVISDWAQMGSDIDGKEEFDRFGQAVSLVDDGRTIAITSSRNKDNGLRAGHCKVFKWSDSSQDWIQVGQDIQGESEDFIKAVDISSDGETLIV
;
A
#
# COMPACT_ATOMS: atom_id res chain seq x y z
N TYR A 1 22.25 25.68 -25.55
CA TYR A 1 21.65 24.33 -25.58
C TYR A 1 21.14 24.01 -24.20
N LEU A 2 19.82 24.17 -24.00
CA LEU A 2 19.15 23.98 -22.71
C LEU A 2 18.86 22.49 -22.52
N TYR A 3 19.13 21.97 -21.33
CA TYR A 3 18.78 20.60 -20.92
C TYR A 3 17.26 20.39 -21.04
N PRO A 4 16.78 19.18 -21.40
CA PRO A 4 15.35 18.91 -21.39
C PRO A 4 14.83 18.99 -19.96
N LEU A 5 13.72 19.69 -19.79
CA LEU A 5 12.95 19.75 -18.55
C LEU A 5 12.73 18.33 -18.04
N ARG A 6 13.24 18.02 -16.84
CA ARG A 6 12.77 16.84 -16.10
C ARG A 6 11.26 16.99 -16.01
N LYS A 7 10.50 16.01 -16.52
CA LYS A 7 9.10 15.80 -16.16
C LYS A 7 9.09 15.62 -14.64
N SER A 8 8.86 16.72 -13.93
CA SER A 8 8.68 16.70 -12.50
C SER A 8 7.35 16.02 -12.28
N TRP A 9 7.40 14.83 -11.71
CA TRP A 9 6.23 14.21 -11.13
C TRP A 9 5.54 15.25 -10.23
N PRO A 10 4.22 15.46 -10.36
CA PRO A 10 3.50 16.40 -9.51
C PRO A 10 3.30 15.77 -8.13
N TRP A 11 4.38 15.60 -7.36
CA TRP A 11 4.31 15.02 -6.01
C TRP A 11 4.41 16.10 -4.94
N PHE A 12 3.31 16.28 -4.21
CA PHE A 12 3.40 16.59 -2.79
C PHE A 12 4.00 15.36 -2.10
N PHE A 13 5.33 15.32 -1.95
CA PHE A 13 5.98 14.36 -1.06
C PHE A 13 5.68 14.79 0.39
N ILE A 14 4.69 14.14 0.99
CA ILE A 14 4.47 14.16 2.43
C ILE A 14 5.20 12.94 3.05
N ALA A 15 5.58 13.10 4.32
CA ALA A 15 6.63 12.36 5.04
C ALA A 15 6.81 10.86 4.66
N GLU A 16 8.05 10.48 4.33
CA GLU A 16 8.51 9.10 4.09
C GLU A 16 7.69 8.28 3.07
N SER A 17 7.22 8.92 2.00
CA SER A 17 6.71 8.18 0.82
C SER A 17 7.81 7.32 0.21
N GLY A 18 7.47 6.10 -0.23
CA GLY A 18 8.42 5.13 -0.79
C GLY A 18 9.06 4.22 0.26
N TRP A 19 8.44 4.04 1.43
CA TRP A 19 8.95 3.14 2.46
C TRP A 19 8.99 1.68 1.99
N SER A 20 7.92 1.25 1.33
CA SER A 20 7.82 -0.03 0.63
C SER A 20 7.17 0.21 -0.73
N ILE A 21 7.64 -0.51 -1.74
CA ILE A 21 7.14 -0.44 -3.11
C ILE A 21 7.03 -1.85 -3.69
N ASP A 22 6.07 -2.06 -4.58
CA ASP A 22 5.98 -3.28 -5.40
C ASP A 22 5.34 -2.99 -6.76
N LEU A 23 5.62 -3.85 -7.74
CA LEU A 23 5.12 -3.74 -9.12
C LEU A 23 4.42 -5.02 -9.56
N SER A 24 3.36 -4.89 -10.35
CA SER A 24 2.77 -6.02 -11.10
C SER A 24 3.79 -6.63 -12.07
N ALA A 25 3.56 -7.87 -12.51
CA ALA A 25 4.47 -8.59 -13.41
C ALA A 25 4.67 -7.88 -14.76
N ASP A 26 3.66 -7.17 -15.25
CA ASP A 26 3.74 -6.37 -16.48
C ASP A 26 4.33 -4.95 -16.25
N GLY A 27 4.62 -4.59 -15.00
CA GLY A 27 5.16 -3.30 -14.60
C GLY A 27 4.20 -2.13 -14.75
N LYS A 28 2.89 -2.38 -14.95
CA LYS A 28 1.88 -1.34 -15.18
C LYS A 28 1.11 -0.93 -13.94
N THR A 29 1.22 -1.67 -12.84
CA THR A 29 0.63 -1.32 -11.55
C THR A 29 1.73 -1.19 -10.51
N LEU A 30 1.75 -0.07 -9.79
CA LEU A 30 2.77 0.28 -8.80
C LEU A 30 2.10 0.61 -7.46
N ALA A 31 2.45 -0.13 -6.42
CA ALA A 31 2.09 0.21 -5.05
C ALA A 31 3.23 0.99 -4.38
N ILE A 32 2.90 2.08 -3.69
CA ILE A 32 3.84 2.87 -2.89
C ILE A 32 3.23 3.15 -1.53
N SER A 33 3.98 2.85 -0.47
CA SER A 33 3.56 3.17 0.91
C SER A 33 4.23 4.41 1.48
N ALA A 34 3.58 5.00 2.48
CA ALA A 34 4.07 6.15 3.22
C ALA A 34 3.64 6.06 4.69
N ILE A 35 4.45 5.37 5.51
CA ILE A 35 4.07 4.92 6.86
C ILE A 35 3.89 6.03 7.90
N LYS A 36 4.44 7.24 7.66
CA LYS A 36 4.33 8.37 8.58
C LYS A 36 3.35 9.43 8.13
N ASN A 37 2.59 9.15 7.07
CA ASN A 37 1.55 10.09 6.66
C ASN A 37 0.46 10.18 7.72
N HIS A 38 0.08 11.41 8.04
CA HIS A 38 -1.02 11.73 8.94
C HIS A 38 -2.33 11.69 8.15
N GLY A 39 -2.65 10.53 7.56
CA GLY A 39 -3.86 10.33 6.75
C GLY A 39 -5.15 10.69 7.50
N VAL A 40 -6.29 10.34 6.92
CA VAL A 40 -7.60 10.74 7.47
C VAL A 40 -7.85 10.22 8.90
N ASN A 41 -7.10 9.20 9.33
CA ASN A 41 -7.27 8.50 10.60
C ASN A 41 -6.27 8.91 11.70
N GLY A 42 -5.54 10.01 11.52
CA GLY A 42 -4.71 10.62 12.57
C GLY A 42 -3.21 10.50 12.32
N GLU A 43 -2.43 10.87 13.35
CA GLU A 43 -0.98 11.01 13.27
C GLU A 43 -0.29 9.68 12.92
N GLU A 44 0.61 9.64 11.93
CA GLU A 44 1.33 8.40 11.54
C GLU A 44 0.40 7.19 11.30
N SER A 45 -0.85 7.42 10.86
CA SER A 45 -1.75 6.34 10.45
C SER A 45 -1.17 5.58 9.25
N GLY A 46 -0.45 6.29 8.38
CA GLY A 46 0.15 5.73 7.17
C GLY A 46 -0.88 5.45 6.10
N HIS A 47 -0.43 5.35 4.85
CA HIS A 47 -1.27 4.91 3.74
C HIS A 47 -0.46 4.21 2.66
N VAL A 48 -1.18 3.52 1.78
CA VAL A 48 -0.66 2.99 0.52
C VAL A 48 -1.44 3.62 -0.63
N ARG A 49 -0.72 4.01 -1.68
CA ARG A 49 -1.30 4.43 -2.96
C ARG A 49 -0.91 3.45 -4.03
N VAL A 50 -1.87 3.10 -4.87
CA VAL A 50 -1.63 2.27 -6.05
C VAL A 50 -1.82 3.10 -7.30
N TYR A 51 -0.91 2.98 -8.24
CA TYR A 51 -0.93 3.70 -9.51
C TYR A 51 -0.96 2.71 -10.67
N SER A 52 -1.69 3.07 -11.72
CA SER A 52 -1.71 2.39 -13.02
C SER A 52 -1.00 3.28 -14.04
N TRP A 53 -0.18 2.68 -14.90
CA TRP A 53 0.33 3.34 -16.08
C TRP A 53 -0.79 3.54 -17.11
N ASP A 54 -1.00 4.78 -17.54
CA ASP A 54 -1.93 5.13 -18.60
C ASP A 54 -1.15 5.35 -19.91
N ASP A 55 -1.26 4.38 -20.83
CA ASP A 55 -0.61 4.42 -22.14
C ASP A 55 -1.10 5.59 -23.02
N VAL A 56 -2.31 6.11 -22.80
CA VAL A 56 -2.89 7.21 -23.60
C VAL A 56 -2.19 8.53 -23.30
N ILE A 57 -1.96 8.82 -22.02
CA ILE A 57 -1.29 10.05 -21.59
C ILE A 57 0.21 9.86 -21.28
N SER A 58 0.69 8.63 -21.32
CA SER A 58 2.07 8.25 -20.98
C SER A 58 2.49 8.76 -19.59
N ASP A 59 1.62 8.52 -18.60
CA ASP A 59 1.80 8.93 -17.21
C ASP A 59 1.14 7.95 -16.23
N TRP A 60 1.49 8.04 -14.95
CA TRP A 60 0.89 7.25 -13.88
C TRP A 60 -0.38 7.93 -13.34
N ALA A 61 -1.47 7.19 -13.27
CA ALA A 61 -2.74 7.61 -12.68
C ALA A 61 -3.04 6.80 -11.42
N GLN A 62 -3.51 7.44 -10.35
CA GLN A 62 -3.86 6.72 -9.12
C GLN A 62 -5.08 5.83 -9.34
N MET A 63 -5.01 4.59 -8.85
CA MET A 63 -6.11 3.62 -8.84
C MET A 63 -6.89 3.75 -7.55
N GLY A 64 -8.06 4.37 -7.60
CA GLY A 64 -8.96 4.51 -6.45
C GLY A 64 -8.46 5.49 -5.39
N SER A 65 -9.05 5.39 -4.21
CA SER A 65 -8.71 6.21 -3.05
C SER A 65 -7.39 5.74 -2.41
N ASP A 66 -6.84 6.56 -1.50
CA ASP A 66 -5.75 6.11 -0.64
C ASP A 66 -6.23 4.91 0.22
N ILE A 67 -5.37 3.90 0.40
CA ILE A 67 -5.63 2.81 1.34
C ILE A 67 -5.02 3.21 2.68
N ASP A 68 -5.82 3.84 3.54
CA ASP A 68 -5.39 4.40 4.82
C ASP A 68 -5.32 3.35 5.95
N GLY A 69 -4.36 3.53 6.86
CA GLY A 69 -4.32 2.82 8.15
C GLY A 69 -5.53 3.13 9.01
N LYS A 70 -5.89 2.23 9.93
CA LYS A 70 -7.18 2.28 10.65
C LYS A 70 -7.22 3.34 11.76
N GLU A 71 -6.07 3.67 12.35
CA GLU A 71 -5.98 4.54 13.52
C GLU A 71 -4.65 5.32 13.59
N GLU A 72 -4.55 6.22 14.56
CA GLU A 72 -3.30 6.91 14.88
C GLU A 72 -2.17 5.94 15.23
N PHE A 73 -0.98 6.21 14.69
CA PHE A 73 0.25 5.45 14.86
C PHE A 73 0.22 4.02 14.30
N ASP A 74 -0.78 3.66 13.50
CA ASP A 74 -0.88 2.34 12.87
C ASP A 74 0.34 2.05 11.97
N ARG A 75 0.90 3.08 11.34
CA ARG A 75 2.04 2.96 10.41
C ARG A 75 1.76 1.93 9.31
N PHE A 76 0.56 2.02 8.77
CA PHE A 76 0.08 1.15 7.71
C PHE A 76 0.93 1.35 6.44
N GLY A 77 1.19 0.24 5.73
CA GLY A 77 2.12 0.23 4.61
C GLY A 77 3.57 -0.07 4.99
N GLN A 78 3.81 -0.76 6.12
CA GLN A 78 5.16 -1.16 6.51
C GLN A 78 5.82 -2.06 5.44
N ALA A 79 5.06 -3.00 4.91
CA ALA A 79 5.38 -3.77 3.72
C ALA A 79 4.15 -3.86 2.82
N VAL A 80 4.38 -3.91 1.51
CA VAL A 80 3.35 -4.13 0.49
C VAL A 80 3.79 -5.25 -0.44
N SER A 81 2.84 -6.04 -0.93
CA SER A 81 3.08 -7.06 -1.96
C SER A 81 1.87 -7.17 -2.87
N LEU A 82 2.09 -7.07 -4.18
CA LEU A 82 1.09 -7.12 -5.25
C LEU A 82 1.05 -8.52 -5.88
N VAL A 83 -0.15 -8.94 -6.24
CA VAL A 83 -0.34 -10.08 -7.16
C VAL A 83 0.02 -9.64 -8.59
N ASP A 84 0.47 -10.57 -9.42
CA ASP A 84 0.97 -10.32 -10.79
C ASP A 84 -0.01 -9.52 -11.66
N ASP A 85 -1.32 -9.69 -11.45
CA ASP A 85 -2.37 -9.00 -12.20
C ASP A 85 -2.59 -7.54 -11.76
N GLY A 86 -1.90 -7.09 -10.71
CA GLY A 86 -1.98 -5.75 -10.14
C GLY A 86 -3.31 -5.43 -9.45
N ARG A 87 -4.21 -6.41 -9.25
CA ARG A 87 -5.56 -6.18 -8.71
C ARG A 87 -5.76 -6.66 -7.29
N THR A 88 -4.75 -7.28 -6.69
CA THR A 88 -4.77 -7.69 -5.28
C THR A 88 -3.48 -7.23 -4.61
N ILE A 89 -3.58 -6.67 -3.42
CA ILE A 89 -2.45 -6.18 -2.63
C ILE A 89 -2.56 -6.63 -1.18
N ALA A 90 -1.47 -7.14 -0.62
CA ALA A 90 -1.33 -7.39 0.80
C ALA A 90 -0.49 -6.26 1.43
N ILE A 91 -0.92 -5.77 2.60
CA ILE A 91 -0.33 -4.61 3.26
C ILE A 91 -0.22 -4.89 4.76
N THR A 92 0.93 -4.57 5.34
CA THR A 92 1.17 -4.75 6.78
C THR A 92 1.24 -3.43 7.54
N SER A 93 0.98 -3.52 8.83
CA SER A 93 1.14 -2.46 9.83
C SER A 93 2.05 -2.96 10.95
N SER A 94 2.93 -2.06 11.40
CA SER A 94 3.86 -2.34 12.51
C SER A 94 3.26 -2.12 13.90
N ARG A 95 2.10 -1.46 14.01
CA ARG A 95 1.71 -0.77 15.26
C ARG A 95 0.23 -0.73 15.60
N ASN A 96 -0.55 -1.70 15.14
CA ASN A 96 -1.92 -1.85 15.66
C ASN A 96 -1.91 -2.25 17.15
N LYS A 97 -2.81 -1.61 17.94
CA LYS A 97 -3.03 -1.83 19.38
C LYS A 97 -4.08 -2.90 19.69
N ASP A 98 -4.75 -3.47 18.69
CA ASP A 98 -5.89 -4.40 18.80
C ASP A 98 -5.56 -5.67 19.64
N ASN A 99 -4.30 -6.16 19.64
CA ASN A 99 -3.87 -7.39 20.35
C ASN A 99 -2.63 -7.21 21.25
N GLY A 100 -2.36 -5.99 21.73
CA GLY A 100 -1.18 -5.68 22.55
C GLY A 100 -0.39 -4.50 22.00
N LEU A 101 0.62 -4.03 22.73
CA LEU A 101 1.47 -2.95 22.24
C LEU A 101 2.23 -3.42 20.99
N ARG A 102 1.83 -2.93 19.82
CA ARG A 102 2.52 -3.18 18.54
C ARG A 102 2.43 -4.64 18.06
N ALA A 103 1.27 -5.29 18.17
CA ALA A 103 1.07 -6.61 17.56
C ALA A 103 1.16 -6.53 16.02
N GLY A 104 0.77 -5.39 15.44
CA GLY A 104 0.73 -5.24 13.98
C GLY A 104 -0.34 -6.14 13.35
N HIS A 105 -0.56 -5.97 12.05
CA HIS A 105 -1.51 -6.79 11.30
C HIS A 105 -1.19 -6.78 9.81
N CYS A 106 -1.76 -7.72 9.07
CA CYS A 106 -1.80 -7.73 7.62
C CYS A 106 -3.26 -7.66 7.14
N LYS A 107 -3.50 -6.85 6.12
CA LYS A 107 -4.77 -6.73 5.39
C LYS A 107 -4.54 -7.01 3.92
N VAL A 108 -5.51 -7.67 3.30
CA VAL A 108 -5.53 -7.91 1.86
C VAL A 108 -6.67 -7.11 1.24
N PHE A 109 -6.37 -6.38 0.17
CA PHE A 109 -7.33 -5.60 -0.60
C PHE A 109 -7.38 -6.09 -2.03
N LYS A 110 -8.58 -6.05 -2.62
CA LYS A 110 -8.81 -6.36 -4.03
C LYS A 110 -9.49 -5.19 -4.72
N TRP A 111 -9.00 -4.86 -5.90
CA TRP A 111 -9.59 -3.86 -6.77
C TRP A 111 -10.99 -4.28 -7.21
N SER A 112 -11.93 -3.34 -7.15
CA SER A 112 -13.31 -3.53 -7.58
C SER A 112 -13.64 -2.58 -8.72
N ASP A 113 -13.87 -3.13 -9.91
CA ASP A 113 -14.25 -2.33 -11.10
C ASP A 113 -15.62 -1.65 -10.93
N SER A 114 -16.50 -2.16 -10.06
CA SER A 114 -17.83 -1.56 -9.86
C SER A 114 -17.79 -0.30 -9.01
N SER A 115 -16.93 -0.27 -7.99
CA SER A 115 -16.74 0.88 -7.10
C SER A 115 -15.58 1.78 -7.56
N GLN A 116 -14.72 1.29 -8.47
CA GLN A 116 -13.46 1.93 -8.83
C GLN A 116 -12.60 2.20 -7.59
N ASP A 117 -12.57 1.23 -6.66
CA ASP A 117 -11.84 1.37 -5.39
C ASP A 117 -11.35 0.03 -4.84
N TRP A 118 -10.47 0.09 -3.85
CA TRP A 118 -9.91 -1.06 -3.15
C TRP A 118 -10.83 -1.53 -2.02
N ILE A 119 -11.16 -2.83 -2.03
CA ILE A 119 -12.04 -3.44 -1.03
C ILE A 119 -11.26 -4.48 -0.25
N GLN A 120 -11.29 -4.40 1.08
CA GLN A 120 -10.68 -5.42 1.93
C GLN A 120 -11.35 -6.79 1.69
N VAL A 121 -10.55 -7.83 1.52
CA VAL A 121 -11.02 -9.20 1.37
C VAL A 121 -10.62 -10.02 2.59
N GLY A 122 -11.61 -10.65 3.21
CA GLY A 122 -11.40 -11.47 4.41
C GLY A 122 -11.20 -10.66 5.69
N GLN A 123 -10.85 -11.37 6.76
CA GLN A 123 -10.52 -10.78 8.06
C GLN A 123 -9.05 -10.41 8.12
N ASP A 124 -8.71 -9.49 9.02
CA ASP A 124 -7.32 -9.11 9.30
C ASP A 124 -6.53 -10.30 9.82
N ILE A 125 -5.29 -10.46 9.34
CA ILE A 125 -4.33 -11.39 9.91
C ILE A 125 -3.57 -10.66 11.01
N GLN A 126 -3.77 -11.08 12.25
CA GLN A 126 -3.22 -10.41 13.42
C GLN A 126 -1.85 -10.98 13.76
N GLY A 127 -0.90 -10.11 14.08
CA GLY A 127 0.34 -10.55 14.74
C GLY A 127 0.10 -10.96 16.19
N GLU A 128 1.08 -11.65 16.77
CA GLU A 128 1.07 -11.96 18.20
C GLU A 128 1.70 -10.81 19.00
N SER A 129 1.39 -10.71 20.30
CA SER A 129 1.91 -9.63 21.15
C SER A 129 3.45 -9.58 21.10
N GLU A 130 3.99 -8.39 20.80
CA GLU A 130 5.43 -8.11 20.62
C GLU A 130 6.10 -8.74 19.37
N ASP A 131 5.39 -9.55 18.58
CA ASP A 131 5.88 -10.10 17.32
C ASP A 131 5.13 -9.48 16.14
N PHE A 132 5.64 -8.34 15.66
CA PHE A 132 4.98 -7.59 14.60
C PHE A 132 5.32 -8.11 13.22
N ILE A 133 4.29 -8.24 12.39
CA ILE A 133 4.41 -8.58 10.97
C ILE A 133 5.18 -7.45 10.27
N LYS A 134 6.45 -7.70 9.93
CA LYS A 134 7.33 -6.73 9.26
C LYS A 134 7.36 -6.86 7.75
N ALA A 135 7.10 -8.06 7.26
CA ALA A 135 7.21 -8.42 5.86
C ALA A 135 5.91 -9.07 5.42
N VAL A 136 5.67 -9.03 4.12
CA VAL A 136 4.58 -9.76 3.50
C VAL A 136 5.01 -10.13 2.10
N ASP A 137 4.61 -11.31 1.65
CA ASP A 137 4.74 -11.74 0.27
C ASP A 137 3.49 -12.52 -0.12
N ILE A 138 2.87 -12.13 -1.24
CA ILE A 138 1.73 -12.82 -1.83
C ILE A 138 2.18 -13.46 -3.15
N SER A 139 1.80 -14.73 -3.36
CA SER A 139 2.16 -15.45 -4.58
C SER A 139 1.54 -14.77 -5.82
N SER A 140 2.18 -14.98 -6.97
CA SER A 140 1.76 -14.45 -8.27
C SER A 140 0.31 -14.76 -8.66
N ASP A 141 -0.25 -15.86 -8.14
CA ASP A 141 -1.65 -16.27 -8.34
C ASP A 141 -2.61 -15.75 -7.25
N GLY A 142 -2.09 -15.13 -6.20
CA GLY A 142 -2.86 -14.61 -5.07
C GLY A 142 -3.37 -15.67 -4.10
N GLU A 143 -2.97 -16.94 -4.24
CA GLU A 143 -3.49 -18.04 -3.42
C GLU A 143 -2.70 -18.29 -2.14
N THR A 144 -1.43 -17.87 -2.09
CA THR A 144 -0.53 -18.04 -0.94
C THR A 144 -0.08 -16.69 -0.43
N LEU A 145 -0.19 -16.49 0.89
CA LEU A 145 0.28 -15.29 1.57
C LEU A 145 1.18 -15.72 2.74
N ILE A 146 2.35 -15.09 2.86
CA ILE A 146 3.23 -15.23 4.01
C ILE A 146 3.41 -13.88 4.70
N VAL A 147 3.50 -13.92 6.02
CA VAL A 147 3.63 -12.77 6.93
C VAL A 147 4.62 -13.08 8.05
#